data_AF-A7S3T1-F1
#
_entry.id   AF-A7S3T1-F1
#
_cell.length_a   1.000
_cell.length_b   1.000
_cell.length_c   1.000
_cell.angle_alpha   90.00
_cell.angle_beta   90.00
_cell.angle_gamma   90.00
#
_symmetry.space_group_name_H-M   'P 1'
#
loop_
_entity.id
_entity.type
_entity.pdbx_description
1 polymer ?
#
loop_
_entity_poly.entity_id
_entity_poly.type
_entity_poly.pdbx_seq_one_letter_code
_entity_poly.pdbx_strand_id
1 'polypeptide(L)' 'ECLQPKLTGPCRAYFERWFYNQTSRKCKQFVYGGCQGNSNNFESKAECEKKC' A
#
# COMPACT_ATOMS: atom_id res chain seq x y z
N GLU A 1 -10.70 0.85 3.32
CA GLU A 1 -9.35 0.34 2.98
C GLU A 1 -8.60 1.31 2.08
N CYS A 2 -9.04 1.60 0.85
CA CYS A 2 -8.35 2.46 -0.12
C CYS A 2 -8.09 3.92 0.32
N LEU A 3 -8.90 4.43 1.25
CA LEU A 3 -8.72 5.78 1.79
C LEU A 3 -7.76 5.86 2.99
N GLN A 4 -7.22 4.72 3.44
CA GLN A 4 -6.23 4.72 4.51
C GLN A 4 -4.88 5.26 4.00
N PRO A 5 -4.05 5.86 4.85
CA PRO A 5 -2.69 6.23 4.47
C PRO A 5 -1.85 4.99 4.17
N LYS A 6 -0.80 5.11 3.35
CA LYS A 6 0.24 4.07 3.28
C LYS A 6 0.88 3.89 4.66
N LEU A 7 1.13 2.65 5.06
CA LEU A 7 1.69 2.35 6.38
C LEU A 7 2.82 1.34 6.28
N THR A 8 4.05 1.79 6.54
CA THR A 8 5.25 0.92 6.57
C THR A 8 5.23 -0.05 7.75
N GLY A 9 4.70 0.37 8.90
CA GLY A 9 4.75 -0.43 10.13
C GLY A 9 6.14 -0.39 10.80
N PRO A 10 6.29 -1.01 11.99
CA PRO A 10 7.51 -0.90 12.80
C PRO A 10 8.60 -1.91 12.43
N CYS A 11 8.26 -2.97 11.69
CA CYS A 11 9.23 -3.95 11.21
C CYS A 11 10.15 -3.36 10.12
N ARG A 12 11.33 -3.97 9.94
CA ARG A 12 12.41 -3.43 9.09
C ARG A 12 12.69 -4.27 7.84
N ALA A 13 11.76 -5.14 7.44
CA ALA A 13 11.88 -5.83 6.15
C ALA A 13 11.67 -4.84 5.00
N TYR A 14 12.12 -5.22 3.81
CA TYR A 14 11.92 -4.43 2.60
C TYR A 14 10.96 -5.16 1.68
N PHE A 15 9.67 -4.81 1.74
CA PHE A 15 8.67 -5.31 0.80
C PHE A 15 8.16 -4.17 -0.06
N GLU A 16 8.37 -4.27 -1.37
CA GLU A 16 7.76 -3.35 -2.32
C GLU A 16 6.28 -3.71 -2.49
N ARG A 17 5.41 -2.77 -2.14
CA ARG A 17 3.95 -2.94 -2.13
C ARG A 17 3.27 -1.76 -2.81
N TRP A 18 2.00 -1.91 -3.12
CA TRP A 18 1.17 -0.89 -3.76
C TRP A 18 0.14 -0.35 -2.79
N PHE A 19 -0.14 0.95 -2.85
CA PHE A 19 -1.22 1.59 -2.12
C PHE A 19 -1.96 2.57 -3.03
N TYR A 20 -3.25 2.79 -2.77
CA TYR A 20 -4.05 3.78 -3.47
C TYR A 20 -3.77 5.18 -2.91
N ASN A 21 -3.29 6.08 -3.77
CA ASN A 21 -3.09 7.49 -3.44
C ASN A 21 -4.29 8.31 -3.93
N GLN A 22 -5.09 8.78 -2.98
CA GLN A 22 -6.32 9.55 -3.22
C GLN A 22 -6.05 10.92 -3.86
N THR A 23 -4.96 11.58 -3.49
CA THR A 23 -4.58 12.90 -4.03
C THR A 23 -4.31 12.82 -5.52
N SER A 24 -3.60 11.77 -5.96
CA SER A 24 -3.33 11.56 -7.39
C SER A 24 -4.34 10.66 -8.10
N ARG A 25 -5.29 10.06 -7.36
CA ARG A 25 -6.22 9.01 -7.81
C ARG A 25 -5.52 7.88 -8.58
N LYS A 26 -4.39 7.41 -8.04
CA LYS A 26 -3.53 6.39 -8.68
C LYS A 26 -2.94 5.44 -7.64
N CYS A 27 -2.76 4.19 -8.03
CA CYS A 27 -1.96 3.24 -7.27
C CYS A 27 -0.47 3.55 -7.41
N LYS A 28 0.23 3.67 -6.28
CA LYS A 28 1.66 3.99 -6.19
C LYS A 28 2.38 2.97 -5.33
N GLN A 29 3.68 2.83 -5.56
CA GLN A 29 4.53 1.95 -4.77
C GLN A 29 4.93 2.59 -3.45
N PHE A 30 5.13 1.76 -2.43
CA PHE A 30 5.72 2.13 -1.16
C PHE A 30 6.43 0.92 -0.53
N VAL A 31 7.28 1.19 0.46
CA VAL A 31 7.95 0.13 1.23
C VAL A 31 7.12 -0.23 2.44
N TYR A 32 6.76 -1.50 2.54
CA TYR A 32 6.15 -2.12 3.71
C TYR A 32 7.21 -2.86 4.53
N GLY A 33 7.23 -2.58 5.83
CA GLY A 33 8.18 -3.12 6.80
C GLY A 33 7.96 -4.58 7.17
N GLY A 34 6.84 -5.18 6.74
CA GLY A 34 6.54 -6.61 6.93
C GLY A 34 5.61 -6.93 8.10
N CYS A 35 5.27 -5.97 8.95
CA CYS A 35 4.28 -6.17 10.02
C CYS A 35 3.47 -4.91 10.34
N GLN A 36 2.30 -5.08 10.95
CA GLN A 36 1.40 -4.01 11.41
C GLN A 36 1.10 -2.94 10.33
N GLY A 37 0.92 -3.38 9.09
CA GLY A 37 0.37 -2.55 8.02
C GLY A 37 -1.13 -2.34 8.18
N ASN A 38 -1.73 -1.70 7.17
CA ASN A 38 -3.19 -1.62 7.03
C ASN A 38 -3.61 -2.20 5.68
N SER A 39 -4.91 -2.16 5.40
CA SER A 39 -5.47 -2.76 4.19
C SER A 39 -5.22 -1.99 2.89
N ASN A 40 -4.66 -0.76 2.95
CA ASN A 40 -4.20 -0.07 1.74
C ASN A 40 -2.78 -0.53 1.37
N ASN A 41 -2.63 -1.84 1.16
CA ASN A 41 -1.38 -2.53 0.93
C ASN A 41 -1.66 -3.74 0.02
N PHE A 42 -1.21 -3.67 -1.22
CA PHE A 42 -1.48 -4.65 -2.27
C PHE A 42 -0.17 -5.19 -2.84
N GLU A 43 -0.17 -6.41 -3.34
CA GLU A 43 1.04 -7.04 -3.89
C GLU A 43 1.33 -6.57 -5.32
N SER A 44 0.29 -6.15 -6.05
CA SER A 44 0.42 -5.66 -7.41
C SER A 44 -0.37 -4.39 -7.67
N LYS A 45 0.07 -3.64 -8.68
CA LYS A 45 -0.66 -2.47 -9.19
C LYS A 45 -2.08 -2.85 -9.64
N ALA A 46 -2.22 -3.96 -10.36
CA ALA A 46 -3.49 -4.41 -10.90
C ALA A 46 -4.50 -4.76 -9.78
N GLU A 47 -4.03 -5.38 -8.69
CA GLU A 47 -4.87 -5.64 -7.52
C GLU A 47 -5.36 -4.34 -6.88
N CYS A 48 -4.45 -3.38 -6.68
CA CYS A 48 -4.80 -2.06 -6.16
C CYS A 48 -5.82 -1.34 -7.04
N GLU A 49 -5.60 -1.30 -8.36
CA GLU A 49 -6.49 -0.62 -9.32
C GLU A 49 -7.85 -1.32 -9.45
N LYS A 50 -7.89 -2.65 -9.34
CA LYS A 50 -9.14 -3.41 -9.33
C LYS A 50 -9.96 -3.14 -8.06
N LYS A 51 -9.31 -2.83 -6.94
CA LYS A 51 -9.97 -2.72 -5.63
C LYS A 51 -10.39 -1.29 -5.23
N CYS A 52 -9.83 -0.22 -5.83
CA CYS A 52 -9.90 1.14 -5.27
C CYS A 52 -10.47 2.31 -6.13
#